data_AF-A0A7U3CYJ0-F1
#
_entry.id   AF-A0A7U3CYJ0-F1
#
_cell.length_a   1.000
_cell.length_b   1.000
_cell.length_c   1.000
_cell.angle_alpha   90.00
_cell.angle_beta   90.00
_cell.angle_gamma   90.00
#
_symmetry.space_group_name_H-M   'P 1'
#
loop_
_entity.id
_entity.type
_entity.pdbx_description
1 polymer ?
#
loop_
_entity_poly.entity_id
_entity_poly.type
_entity_poly.pdbx_seq_one_letter_code
_entity_poly.pdbx_strand_id
1 'polypeptide(L)' 'MEVTMLCDICGKRLASHTCRLCGRRVCSDDFDGKLGICKSCKLGRK' A
#
# COMPACT_ATOMS: atom_id res chain seq x y z
N MET A 1 10.69 -21.24 4.20
CA MET A 1 10.19 -19.96 4.75
C MET A 1 9.36 -19.30 3.67
N GLU A 2 8.03 -19.24 3.82
CA GLU A 2 7.18 -18.42 2.97
C GLU A 2 7.25 -16.97 3.44
N VAL A 3 7.82 -16.09 2.63
CA VAL A 3 7.83 -14.65 2.90
C VAL A 3 6.57 -14.06 2.30
N THR A 4 5.48 -14.04 3.06
CA THR A 4 4.24 -13.37 2.67
C THR A 4 4.42 -11.86 2.84
N MET A 5 4.46 -11.15 1.70
CA MET A 5 4.54 -9.69 1.68
C MET A 5 3.20 -9.11 2.13
N LEU A 6 3.09 -8.75 3.40
CA LEU A 6 1.91 -8.10 3.95
C LEU A 6 1.87 -6.61 3.59
N CYS A 7 0.68 -6.02 3.67
CA CYS A 7 0.46 -4.59 3.50
C CYS A 7 1.25 -3.84 4.57
N ASP A 8 2.12 -2.93 4.13
CA ASP A 8 2.95 -2.08 4.99
C ASP A 8 2.10 -1.09 5.83
N ILE A 9 0.84 -0.87 5.45
CA ILE A 9 -0.08 0.03 6.15
C ILE A 9 -0.91 -0.71 7.20
N CYS A 10 -1.64 -1.76 6.81
CA CYS A 10 -2.52 -2.45 7.75
C CYS A 10 -1.91 -3.69 8.40
N GLY A 11 -0.85 -4.28 7.84
CA GLY A 11 -0.19 -5.49 8.35
C GLY A 11 -1.06 -6.76 8.37
N LYS A 12 -2.31 -6.67 7.90
CA LYS A 12 -3.32 -7.75 8.03
C LYS A 12 -3.58 -8.51 6.73
N ARG A 13 -3.35 -7.88 5.59
CA ARG A 13 -3.65 -8.43 4.26
C ARG A 13 -2.39 -8.50 3.43
N LEU A 14 -2.34 -9.41 2.45
CA LEU A 14 -1.26 -9.48 1.48
C LEU A 14 -1.21 -8.19 0.66
N ALA A 15 0.00 -7.67 0.48
CA ALA A 15 0.24 -6.57 -0.43
C ALA A 15 0.17 -7.07 -1.87
N SER A 16 -0.72 -6.45 -2.64
CA SER A 16 -0.93 -6.78 -4.06
C SER A 16 -0.49 -5.62 -4.97
N HIS A 17 -0.33 -4.42 -4.40
CA HIS A 17 0.02 -3.21 -5.13
C HIS A 17 1.22 -2.51 -4.51
N THR A 18 1.93 -1.74 -5.32
CA THR A 18 3.07 -0.94 -4.87
C THR A 18 2.75 0.54 -5.11
N CYS A 19 2.87 1.35 -4.06
CA CYS A 19 2.69 2.79 -4.15
C CYS A 19 3.80 3.41 -5.00
N ARG A 20 3.45 4.12 -6.08
CA ARG A 20 4.44 4.77 -6.94
C ARG A 20 5.13 6.00 -6.31
N LEU A 21 4.58 6.54 -5.22
CA LEU A 21 5.15 7.71 -4.53
C LEU A 21 6.22 7.33 -3.50
N CYS A 22 5.94 6.36 -2.64
CA CYS A 22 6.82 5.97 -1.54
C CYS A 22 7.44 4.57 -1.70
N GLY A 23 7.00 3.79 -2.69
CA GLY A 23 7.47 2.41 -2.90
C GLY A 23 6.88 1.36 -1.95
N ARG A 24 5.98 1.75 -1.02
CA ARG A 24 5.37 0.80 -0.07
C ARG A 24 4.47 -0.20 -0.77
N ARG A 25 4.52 -1.44 -0.29
CA ARG A 25 3.65 -2.54 -0.72
C ARG A 25 2.36 -2.54 0.09
N VAL A 26 1.23 -2.36 -0.57
CA VAL A 26 -0.07 -2.18 0.06
C VAL A 26 -1.12 -3.12 -0.54
N CYS A 27 -2.12 -3.47 0.26
CA CYS A 27 -3.27 -4.22 -0.21
C CYS A 27 -4.22 -3.31 -1.02
N SER A 28 -5.13 -3.89 -1.79
CA SER A 28 -6.08 -3.15 -2.62
C SER A 28 -7.01 -2.23 -1.82
N ASP A 29 -7.18 -2.48 -0.52
CA ASP A 29 -7.94 -1.60 0.37
C ASP A 29 -7.16 -0.30 0.66
N ASP A 30 -5.85 -0.41 0.90
CA ASP A 30 -4.96 0.71 1.20
C ASP A 30 -4.31 1.32 -0.05
N PHE A 31 -4.67 0.83 -1.24
CA PHE A 31 -4.18 1.32 -2.53
C PHE A 31 -5.24 2.14 -3.25
N ASP A 32 -4.88 3.36 -3.63
CA ASP A 32 -5.71 4.21 -4.48
C ASP A 32 -5.36 3.96 -5.95
N GLY A 33 -6.19 3.16 -6.63
CA GLY A 33 -6.00 2.83 -8.04
C GLY A 33 -6.17 4.01 -9.00
N LYS A 34 -6.84 5.09 -8.59
CA LYS A 34 -7.01 6.29 -9.44
C LYS A 34 -5.72 7.09 -9.55
N LEU A 35 -4.97 7.17 -8.45
CA LEU A 35 -3.72 7.91 -8.37
C LEU A 35 -2.48 7.00 -8.48
N GLY A 36 -2.64 5.69 -8.27
CA GLY A 36 -1.55 4.70 -8.22
C GLY A 36 -0.69 4.80 -6.96
N ILE A 37 -1.27 5.27 -5.85
CA ILE A 37 -0.56 5.57 -4.60
C ILE A 37 -1.29 4.96 -3.41
N CYS A 38 -0.62 4.79 -2.27
CA CYS A 38 -1.29 4.31 -1.07
C CYS A 38 -2.16 5.40 -0.42
N LYS A 39 -3.15 4.97 0.37
CA LYS A 39 -4.03 5.85 1.14
C LYS A 39 -3.24 6.78 2.05
N SER A 40 -2.13 6.34 2.64
CA SER A 40 -1.25 7.18 3.47
C SER A 40 -0.65 8.36 2.67
N CYS A 41 -0.14 8.13 1.46
CA CYS A 41 0.34 9.20 0.58
C CYS A 41 -0.81 10.09 0.08
N LYS A 42 -1.97 9.51 -0.22
CA LYS A 42 -3.17 10.27 -0.60
C LYS A 42 -3.65 11.18 0.53
N LEU A 43 -3.58 10.71 1.78
CA LEU A 43 -4.00 11.46 2.96
C LEU A 43 -3.00 12.53 3.40
N GLY A 44 -1.88 12.69 2.69
CA GLY A 44 -0.82 13.66 3.00
C GLY A 44 -1.36 15.08 3.15
N ARG A 45 -1.86 15.38 4.34
CA ARG A 45 -2.03 16.72 4.86
C ARG A 45 -0.61 17.20 5.12
N LYS A 46 -0.20 18.17 4.29
CA LYS A 46 1.01 18.95 4.48
C LYS A 46 1.00 19.58 5.87
#